data_AF-A0A9W8GRZ6-F1
#
_entry.id   AF-A0A9W8GRZ6-F1
#
_cell.length_a   1.000
_cell.length_b   1.000
_cell.length_c   1.000
_cell.angle_alpha   90.00
_cell.angle_beta   90.00
_cell.angle_gamma   90.00
#
_symmetry.space_group_name_H-M   'P 1'
#
loop_
_entity.id
_entity.type
_entity.pdbx_description
1 polymer ?
#
loop_
_entity_poly.entity_id
_entity_poly.type
_entity_poly.pdbx_seq_one_letter_code
_entity_poly.pdbx_strand_id
1 'polypeptide(L)'
;LQRSPQRLGWTTVATALGIVIVAGASIAVATQCLRSNHNRSLRLREAKKRYRQLVSELSECKGILNFMDSETMPQAQRLADEAQDGDLARVGVIHRQLMLMGEQLLQLMERIDGVAPALVLDAAQVEPWAEHDEKLKAKYEKDGLGAVFELAGDLRAIRKGMSRKAERRAQAIDKLKSSVKQLLAEPSVESS
;
A
#
# COMPACT_ATOMS: atom_id res chain seq x y z
N LEU A 1 -16.16 47.28 -69.16
CA LEU A 1 -16.19 46.70 -67.79
C LEU A 1 -14.92 45.87 -67.57
N GLN A 2 -13.79 46.54 -67.30
CA GLN A 2 -12.54 45.88 -66.93
C GLN A 2 -12.61 45.52 -65.44
N ARG A 3 -12.67 44.23 -65.11
CA ARG A 3 -12.51 43.75 -63.73
C ARG A 3 -11.02 43.63 -63.42
N SER A 4 -10.58 44.36 -62.39
CA SER A 4 -9.19 44.43 -61.95
C SER A 4 -8.67 43.07 -61.45
N PRO A 5 -7.53 42.56 -61.96
CA PRO A 5 -6.94 41.28 -61.54
C PRO A 5 -6.31 41.30 -60.15
N GLN A 6 -6.24 42.46 -59.49
CA GLN A 6 -5.57 42.63 -58.20
C GLN A 6 -6.33 42.06 -57.00
N ARG A 7 -7.64 41.75 -57.10
CA ARG A 7 -8.40 41.21 -55.97
C ARG A 7 -8.22 39.70 -55.74
N LEU A 8 -7.80 38.94 -56.76
CA LEU A 8 -7.62 37.48 -56.65
C LEU A 8 -6.36 37.07 -55.87
N GLY A 9 -5.32 37.91 -55.84
CA GLY A 9 -4.06 37.61 -55.14
C GLY A 9 -4.16 37.72 -53.61
N TRP A 10 -4.99 38.63 -53.09
CA TRP A 10 -5.15 38.82 -51.65
C TRP A 10 -5.98 37.72 -50.99
N THR A 11 -7.00 37.21 -51.69
CA THR A 11 -7.81 36.10 -51.19
C THR A 11 -7.03 34.79 -51.10
N THR A 12 -6.17 34.50 -52.08
CA THR A 12 -5.32 33.30 -52.08
C THR A 12 -4.25 33.35 -51.00
N VAL A 13 -3.62 34.52 -50.80
CA VAL A 13 -2.64 34.73 -49.71
C VAL A 13 -3.32 34.62 -48.34
N ALA A 14 -4.51 35.19 -48.15
CA ALA A 14 -5.27 35.08 -46.90
C ALA A 14 -5.67 33.63 -46.58
N THR A 15 -6.12 32.86 -47.58
CA THR A 15 -6.43 31.43 -47.39
C THR A 15 -5.17 30.61 -47.09
N ALA A 16 -4.04 30.90 -47.74
CA ALA A 16 -2.79 30.19 -47.48
C ALA A 16 -2.26 30.46 -46.05
N LEU A 17 -2.32 31.72 -45.60
CA LEU A 17 -1.99 32.08 -44.21
C LEU A 17 -2.94 31.42 -43.21
N GLY A 18 -4.24 31.39 -43.49
CA GLY A 18 -5.24 30.69 -42.66
C GLY A 18 -4.94 29.20 -42.52
N ILE A 19 -4.57 28.51 -43.61
CA ILE A 19 -4.19 27.09 -43.58
C ILE A 19 -2.94 26.86 -42.74
N VAL A 20 -1.91 27.71 -42.86
CA VAL A 20 -0.69 27.60 -42.05
C VAL A 20 -0.97 27.80 -40.56
N ILE A 21 -1.82 28.77 -40.21
CA ILE A 21 -2.22 29.01 -38.81
C ILE A 21 -2.99 27.81 -38.25
N VAL A 22 -3.95 27.27 -39.00
CA VAL A 22 -4.74 26.09 -38.57
C VAL A 22 -3.86 24.85 -38.46
N ALA A 23 -2.95 24.63 -39.41
CA ALA A 23 -1.99 23.52 -39.35
C ALA A 23 -1.05 23.67 -38.14
N GLY A 24 -0.51 24.88 -37.90
CA GLY A 24 0.33 25.17 -36.75
C GLY A 24 -0.39 24.96 -35.42
N ALA A 25 -1.64 25.43 -35.29
CA ALA A 25 -2.48 25.21 -34.11
C ALA A 25 -2.77 23.71 -33.91
N SER A 26 -3.07 22.97 -34.98
CA SER A 26 -3.32 21.53 -34.92
C SER A 26 -2.09 20.74 -34.47
N ILE A 27 -0.91 21.10 -34.97
CA ILE A 27 0.37 20.49 -34.54
C ILE A 27 0.65 20.80 -33.07
N ALA A 28 0.41 22.03 -32.62
CA ALA A 28 0.59 22.41 -31.22
C ALA A 28 -0.32 21.59 -30.28
N VAL A 29 -1.62 21.49 -30.62
CA VAL A 29 -2.59 20.69 -29.85
C VAL A 29 -2.21 19.20 -29.86
N ALA A 30 -1.85 18.64 -31.02
CA ALA A 30 -1.41 17.26 -31.13
C ALA A 30 -0.15 16.98 -30.28
N THR A 31 0.83 17.89 -30.31
CA THR A 31 2.06 17.78 -29.51
C THR A 31 1.75 17.84 -28.02
N GLN A 32 0.88 18.75 -27.59
CA GLN A 32 0.46 18.87 -26.19
C GLN A 32 -0.32 17.64 -25.72
N CYS A 33 -1.18 17.07 -26.58
CA CYS A 33 -1.90 15.83 -26.31
C CYS A 33 -0.92 14.65 -26.15
N LEU A 34 0.06 14.52 -27.04
CA LEU A 34 1.09 13.47 -26.97
C LEU A 34 1.93 13.59 -25.69
N ARG A 35 2.34 14.80 -25.32
CA ARG A 35 3.08 15.05 -24.06
C ARG A 35 2.24 14.70 -22.83
N SER A 36 0.96 15.08 -22.83
CA SER A 36 0.03 14.75 -21.74
C SER A 36 -0.14 13.24 -21.58
N ASN A 37 -0.39 12.53 -22.68
CA ASN A 37 -0.51 11.08 -22.69
C ASN A 37 0.79 10.38 -22.24
N HIS A 38 1.94 10.89 -22.68
CA HIS A 38 3.24 10.38 -22.26
C HIS A 38 3.43 10.53 -20.74
N ASN A 39 3.19 11.72 -20.19
CA ASN A 39 3.32 11.98 -18.75
C ASN A 39 2.37 11.12 -17.93
N ARG A 40 1.11 10.97 -18.38
CA ARG A 40 0.14 10.05 -17.76
C ARG A 40 0.66 8.61 -17.74
N SER A 41 1.23 8.16 -18.86
CA SER A 41 1.79 6.80 -18.96
C SER A 41 2.98 6.58 -18.03
N LEU A 42 3.84 7.59 -17.86
CA LEU A 42 4.98 7.54 -16.94
C LEU A 42 4.51 7.44 -15.49
N ARG A 43 3.61 8.32 -15.05
CA ARG A 43 3.03 8.30 -13.69
C ARG A 43 2.40 6.96 -13.36
N LEU A 44 1.62 6.39 -14.29
CA LEU A 44 1.03 5.08 -14.09
C LEU A 44 2.08 3.96 -13.99
N ARG A 45 3.17 4.04 -14.77
CA ARG A 45 4.28 3.07 -14.68
C ARG A 45 5.01 3.18 -13.35
N GLU A 46 5.25 4.39 -12.86
CA GLU A 46 5.89 4.64 -11.57
C GLU A 46 5.03 4.11 -10.42
N ALA A 47 3.72 4.43 -10.41
CA ALA A 47 2.78 3.85 -9.46
C ALA A 47 2.73 2.32 -9.52
N LYS A 48 2.67 1.72 -10.72
CA LYS A 48 2.72 0.25 -10.86
C LYS A 48 4.02 -0.35 -10.36
N LYS A 49 5.15 0.33 -10.55
CA LYS A 49 6.45 -0.11 -10.02
C LYS A 49 6.44 -0.07 -8.49
N ARG A 50 5.97 1.04 -7.90
CA ARG A 50 5.88 1.20 -6.44
C ARG A 50 4.90 0.21 -5.82
N TYR A 51 3.72 0.04 -6.41
CA TYR A 51 2.74 -0.96 -6.01
C TYR A 51 3.35 -2.37 -5.98
N ARG A 52 4.04 -2.80 -7.05
CA ARG A 52 4.69 -4.13 -7.07
C ARG A 52 5.74 -4.32 -5.98
N GLN A 53 6.52 -3.29 -5.71
CA GLN A 53 7.49 -3.31 -4.61
C GLN A 53 6.78 -3.51 -3.26
N LEU A 54 5.75 -2.71 -2.97
CA LEU A 54 5.02 -2.78 -1.70
C LEU A 54 4.25 -4.11 -1.56
N VAL A 55 3.71 -4.65 -2.65
CA VAL A 55 3.11 -5.99 -2.65
C VAL A 55 4.15 -7.08 -2.38
N SER A 56 5.38 -6.93 -2.87
CA SER A 56 6.49 -7.84 -2.53
C SER A 56 6.80 -7.80 -1.04
N GLU A 57 6.90 -6.59 -0.46
CA GLU A 57 7.13 -6.40 0.97
C GLU A 57 6.00 -7.03 1.82
N LEU A 58 4.74 -6.86 1.41
CA LEU A 58 3.61 -7.54 2.04
C LEU A 58 3.62 -9.05 1.82
N SER A 59 4.08 -9.53 0.67
CA SER A 59 4.21 -10.97 0.40
C SER A 59 5.25 -11.62 1.33
N GLU A 60 6.37 -10.96 1.58
CA GLU A 60 7.36 -11.41 2.57
C GLU A 60 6.74 -11.46 3.97
N CYS A 61 6.03 -10.40 4.37
CA CYS A 61 5.33 -10.35 5.65
C CYS A 61 4.29 -11.48 5.75
N LYS A 62 3.60 -11.81 4.65
CA LYS A 62 2.66 -12.95 4.59
C LYS A 62 3.38 -14.29 4.74
N GLY A 63 4.57 -14.44 4.16
CA GLY A 63 5.42 -15.62 4.35
C GLY A 63 5.79 -15.82 5.82
N ILE A 64 6.25 -14.76 6.49
CA ILE A 64 6.55 -14.78 7.93
C ILE A 64 5.28 -15.12 8.72
N LEU A 65 4.14 -14.49 8.39
CA LEU A 65 2.88 -14.81 9.04
C LEU A 65 2.52 -16.29 8.84
N ASN A 66 2.65 -16.87 7.65
CA ASN A 66 2.33 -18.28 7.45
C ASN A 66 3.26 -19.20 8.24
N PHE A 67 4.56 -18.89 8.29
CA PHE A 67 5.52 -19.62 9.10
C PHE A 67 5.16 -19.59 10.60
N MET A 68 4.71 -18.43 11.09
CA MET A 68 4.25 -18.33 12.48
C MET A 68 3.02 -19.20 12.75
N ASP A 69 2.10 -19.34 11.80
CA ASP A 69 0.93 -20.23 11.97
C ASP A 69 1.35 -21.71 12.04
N SER A 70 2.34 -22.12 11.24
CA SER A 70 2.77 -23.52 11.16
C SER A 70 3.70 -23.93 12.31
N GLU A 71 4.58 -23.04 12.75
CA GLU A 71 5.66 -23.38 13.70
C GLU A 71 5.53 -22.60 15.02
N THR A 72 5.51 -21.27 14.96
CA THR A 72 5.63 -20.43 16.16
C THR A 72 4.42 -20.52 17.09
N MET A 73 3.19 -20.50 16.55
CA MET A 73 1.98 -20.55 17.36
C MET A 73 1.78 -21.93 18.04
N PRO A 74 1.96 -23.07 17.34
CA PRO A 74 1.97 -24.38 18.01
C PRO A 74 3.07 -24.51 19.05
N GLN A 75 4.26 -23.99 18.77
CA GLN A 75 5.35 -23.97 19.75
C GLN A 75 5.00 -23.13 20.98
N ALA A 76 4.43 -21.94 20.78
CA ALA A 76 3.96 -21.08 21.87
C ALA A 76 2.92 -21.77 22.75
N GLN A 77 1.98 -22.51 22.14
CA GLN A 77 0.99 -23.30 22.88
C GLN A 77 1.67 -24.41 23.69
N ARG A 78 2.54 -25.21 23.06
CA ARG A 78 3.29 -26.27 23.77
C ARG A 78 4.11 -25.74 24.94
N LEU A 79 4.76 -24.59 24.76
CA LEU A 79 5.50 -23.94 25.84
C LEU A 79 4.58 -23.52 26.98
N ALA A 80 3.40 -22.97 26.67
CA ALA A 80 2.42 -22.62 27.69
C ALA A 80 1.86 -23.85 28.42
N ASP A 81 1.64 -24.96 27.71
CA ASP A 81 1.20 -26.23 28.30
C ASP A 81 2.32 -26.81 29.19
N GLU A 82 3.59 -26.80 28.74
CA GLU A 82 4.76 -27.22 29.55
C GLU A 82 4.93 -26.37 30.83
N ALA A 83 4.55 -25.10 30.81
CA ALA A 83 4.59 -24.24 31.98
C ALA A 83 3.51 -24.59 33.01
N GLN A 84 2.39 -25.18 32.60
CA GLN A 84 1.36 -25.67 33.52
C GLN A 84 1.82 -26.95 34.25
N ASP A 85 2.58 -27.81 33.58
CA ASP A 85 2.99 -29.12 34.10
C ASP A 85 4.36 -29.10 34.84
N GLY A 86 5.08 -27.96 34.86
CA GLY A 86 6.51 -27.90 35.13
C GLY A 86 6.96 -27.10 36.37
N ASP A 87 8.22 -27.34 36.75
CA ASP A 87 8.97 -26.63 37.81
C ASP A 87 9.03 -25.10 37.57
N LEU A 88 8.78 -24.30 38.62
CA LEU A 88 8.73 -22.83 38.62
C LEU A 88 9.95 -22.17 37.96
N ALA A 89 11.13 -22.80 38.07
CA ALA A 89 12.36 -22.32 37.43
C ALA A 89 12.28 -22.29 35.90
N ARG A 90 11.48 -23.18 35.29
CA ARG A 90 11.30 -23.32 33.84
C ARG A 90 10.21 -22.39 33.30
N VAL A 91 9.21 -22.06 34.12
CA VAL A 91 8.12 -21.12 33.81
C VAL A 91 8.67 -19.72 33.48
N GLY A 92 9.69 -19.24 34.20
CA GLY A 92 10.33 -17.94 33.92
C GLY A 92 11.11 -17.89 32.60
N VAL A 93 11.64 -19.02 32.13
CA VAL A 93 12.27 -19.13 30.80
C VAL A 93 11.20 -19.13 29.71
N ILE A 94 10.14 -19.91 29.90
CA ILE A 94 9.00 -19.99 28.99
C ILE A 94 8.33 -18.63 28.81
N HIS A 95 8.10 -17.90 29.91
CA HIS A 95 7.52 -16.55 29.85
C HIS A 95 8.35 -15.60 28.98
N ARG A 96 9.69 -15.64 29.11
CA ARG A 96 10.60 -14.85 28.26
C ARG A 96 10.54 -15.25 26.79
N GLN A 97 10.44 -16.55 26.49
CA GLN A 97 10.29 -17.02 25.10
C GLN A 97 9.00 -16.52 24.48
N LEU A 98 7.87 -16.58 25.20
CA LEU A 98 6.59 -16.05 24.73
C LEU A 98 6.63 -14.52 24.54
N MET A 99 7.34 -13.79 25.41
CA MET A 99 7.56 -12.34 25.25
C MET A 99 8.31 -12.03 23.95
N LEU A 100 9.40 -12.75 23.66
CA LEU A 100 10.18 -12.58 22.43
C LEU A 100 9.33 -12.88 21.18
N MET A 101 8.51 -13.93 21.21
CA MET A 101 7.57 -14.23 20.12
C MET A 101 6.55 -13.10 19.92
N GLY A 102 6.06 -12.51 21.01
CA GLY A 102 5.18 -11.35 20.95
C GLY A 102 5.84 -10.12 20.34
N GLU A 103 7.10 -9.86 20.67
CA GLU A 103 7.87 -8.74 20.11
C GLU A 103 8.11 -8.92 18.61
N GLN A 104 8.46 -10.13 18.16
CA GLN A 104 8.59 -10.44 16.73
C GLN A 104 7.30 -10.17 15.96
N LEU A 105 6.15 -10.47 16.58
CA LEU A 105 4.85 -10.21 15.97
C LEU A 105 4.51 -8.72 15.91
N LEU A 106 4.86 -7.95 16.94
CA LEU A 106 4.70 -6.50 16.95
C LEU A 106 5.55 -5.83 15.87
N GLN A 107 6.83 -6.21 15.75
CA GLN A 107 7.71 -5.73 14.67
C GLN A 107 7.13 -6.06 13.28
N LEU A 108 6.52 -7.23 13.12
CA LEU A 108 5.86 -7.61 11.87
C LEU A 108 4.62 -6.75 11.60
N MET A 109 3.83 -6.44 12.63
CA MET A 109 2.68 -5.53 12.51
C MET A 109 3.13 -4.13 12.10
N GLU A 110 4.16 -3.58 12.74
CA GLU A 110 4.74 -2.28 12.40
C GLU A 110 5.20 -2.25 10.93
N ARG A 111 5.84 -3.33 10.46
CA ARG A 111 6.25 -3.47 9.06
C ARG A 111 5.05 -3.49 8.10
N ILE A 112 3.98 -4.20 8.45
CA ILE A 112 2.75 -4.24 7.64
C ILE A 112 2.09 -2.86 7.59
N ASP A 113 1.99 -2.18 8.73
CA ASP A 113 1.34 -0.88 8.84
C ASP A 113 2.16 0.24 8.16
N GLY A 114 3.49 0.09 8.15
CA GLY A 114 4.41 0.96 7.40
C GLY A 114 4.21 0.92 5.88
N VAL A 115 3.57 -0.12 5.34
CA VAL A 115 3.17 -0.15 3.92
C VAL A 115 1.93 0.72 3.72
N ALA A 116 2.10 1.89 3.11
CA ALA A 116 1.02 2.85 2.92
C ALA A 116 0.52 2.92 1.46
N PRO A 117 -0.82 2.87 1.22
CA PRO A 117 -1.42 3.16 -0.09
C PRO A 117 -1.03 4.52 -0.67
N ALA A 118 -0.81 5.51 0.20
CA ALA A 118 -0.32 6.84 -0.12
C ALA A 118 0.96 6.82 -0.98
N LEU A 119 1.87 5.88 -0.72
CA LEU A 119 3.13 5.76 -1.46
C LEU A 119 2.91 5.40 -2.94
N VAL A 120 1.80 4.74 -3.27
CA VAL A 120 1.42 4.47 -4.67
C VAL A 120 0.89 5.72 -5.35
N LEU A 121 0.12 6.54 -4.62
CA LEU A 121 -0.39 7.83 -5.09
C LEU A 121 0.76 8.84 -5.28
N ASP A 122 1.66 8.94 -4.30
CA ASP A 122 2.85 9.79 -4.36
C ASP A 122 3.74 9.45 -5.57
N ALA A 123 3.92 8.15 -5.85
CA ALA A 123 4.66 7.70 -7.02
C ALA A 123 3.99 8.09 -8.35
N ALA A 124 2.70 8.37 -8.37
CA ALA A 124 2.00 8.95 -9.53
C ALA A 124 1.98 10.49 -9.51
N GLN A 125 2.64 11.14 -8.54
CA GLN A 125 2.52 12.58 -8.28
C GLN A 125 1.07 13.02 -8.00
N VAL A 126 0.33 12.16 -7.32
CA VAL A 126 -1.04 12.41 -6.85
C VAL A 126 -0.99 12.64 -5.36
N GLU A 127 -1.70 13.66 -4.88
CA GLU A 127 -1.75 13.94 -3.44
C GLU A 127 -2.34 12.74 -2.67
N PRO A 128 -1.70 12.26 -1.59
CA PRO A 128 -2.17 11.09 -0.82
C PRO A 128 -3.59 11.20 -0.30
N TRP A 129 -4.02 12.40 0.09
CA TRP A 129 -5.38 12.63 0.60
C TRP A 129 -6.41 12.77 -0.52
N ALA A 130 -6.01 12.77 -1.79
CA ALA A 130 -6.93 12.90 -2.92
C ALA A 130 -7.96 11.78 -2.97
N GLU A 131 -7.67 10.62 -2.38
CA GLU A 131 -8.63 9.53 -2.30
C GLU A 131 -9.83 9.86 -1.41
N HIS A 132 -9.67 10.79 -0.47
CA HIS A 132 -10.69 11.22 0.49
C HIS A 132 -11.43 12.50 0.07
N ASP A 133 -10.96 13.16 -0.98
CA ASP A 133 -11.60 14.35 -1.56
C ASP A 133 -12.22 13.99 -2.91
N GLU A 134 -13.56 13.97 -2.96
CA GLU A 134 -14.30 13.61 -4.17
C GLU A 134 -13.97 14.49 -5.38
N LYS A 135 -13.68 15.78 -5.17
CA LYS A 135 -13.36 16.71 -6.25
C LYS A 135 -11.96 16.44 -6.78
N LEU A 136 -10.99 16.21 -5.90
CA LEU A 136 -9.62 15.86 -6.31
C LEU A 136 -9.60 14.50 -7.02
N LYS A 137 -10.27 13.49 -6.45
CA LYS A 137 -10.37 12.17 -7.07
C LYS A 137 -10.99 12.24 -8.46
N ALA A 138 -12.14 12.91 -8.60
CA ALA A 138 -12.81 13.08 -9.89
C ALA A 138 -11.93 13.85 -10.91
N LYS A 139 -11.13 14.81 -10.45
CA LYS A 139 -10.15 15.50 -11.30
C LYS A 139 -9.08 14.53 -11.80
N TYR A 140 -8.44 13.78 -10.91
CA TYR A 140 -7.39 12.84 -11.29
C TYR A 140 -7.92 11.69 -12.15
N GLU A 141 -9.17 11.26 -11.96
CA GLU A 141 -9.84 10.30 -12.83
C GLU A 141 -10.07 10.87 -14.24
N LYS A 142 -10.49 12.14 -14.36
CA LYS A 142 -10.59 12.84 -15.66
C LYS A 142 -9.22 13.01 -16.33
N ASP A 143 -8.18 13.27 -15.55
CA ASP A 143 -6.77 13.27 -16.00
C ASP A 143 -6.27 11.84 -16.31
N GLY A 144 -7.10 10.83 -16.01
CA GLY A 144 -6.91 9.46 -16.42
C GLY A 144 -6.01 8.63 -15.50
N LEU A 145 -5.86 9.06 -14.26
CA LEU A 145 -5.11 8.39 -13.20
C LEU A 145 -5.99 7.50 -12.31
N GLY A 146 -7.23 7.21 -12.72
CA GLY A 146 -8.16 6.33 -11.96
C GLY A 146 -7.56 5.00 -11.55
N ALA A 147 -6.80 4.35 -12.45
CA ALA A 147 -6.13 3.08 -12.17
C ALA A 147 -5.10 3.16 -11.02
N VAL A 148 -4.55 4.33 -10.70
CA VAL A 148 -3.63 4.50 -9.56
C VAL A 148 -4.40 4.33 -8.23
N PHE A 149 -5.61 4.86 -8.15
CA PHE A 149 -6.47 4.69 -6.97
C PHE A 149 -6.91 3.23 -6.80
N GLU A 150 -7.15 2.50 -7.89
CA GLU A 150 -7.42 1.06 -7.83
C GLU A 150 -6.24 0.28 -7.24
N LEU A 151 -5.01 0.59 -7.67
CA LEU A 151 -3.79 -0.03 -7.11
C LEU A 151 -3.61 0.29 -5.63
N ALA A 152 -3.85 1.55 -5.23
CA ALA A 152 -3.80 1.95 -3.82
C ALA A 152 -4.89 1.25 -2.97
N GLY A 153 -6.10 1.13 -3.53
CA GLY A 153 -7.22 0.43 -2.90
C GLY A 153 -6.97 -1.07 -2.71
N ASP A 154 -6.40 -1.73 -3.72
CA ASP A 154 -5.98 -3.13 -3.62
C ASP A 154 -4.91 -3.32 -2.55
N LEU A 155 -3.86 -2.48 -2.55
CA LEU A 155 -2.80 -2.53 -1.53
C LEU A 155 -3.37 -2.37 -0.12
N ARG A 156 -4.33 -1.46 0.06
CA ARG A 156 -5.05 -1.27 1.33
C ARG A 156 -5.79 -2.53 1.76
N ALA A 157 -6.50 -3.19 0.83
CA ALA A 157 -7.24 -4.41 1.12
C ALA A 157 -6.31 -5.54 1.58
N ILE A 158 -5.19 -5.74 0.87
CA ILE A 158 -4.16 -6.73 1.24
C ILE A 158 -3.62 -6.42 2.64
N ARG A 159 -3.17 -5.19 2.88
CA ARG A 159 -2.63 -4.75 4.17
C ARG A 159 -3.63 -4.99 5.31
N LYS A 160 -4.87 -4.54 5.16
CA LYS A 160 -5.93 -4.70 6.18
C LYS A 160 -6.19 -6.18 6.50
N GLY A 161 -6.17 -7.04 5.49
CA GLY A 161 -6.30 -8.48 5.68
C GLY A 161 -5.15 -9.08 6.50
N MET A 162 -3.94 -8.57 6.31
CA MET A 162 -2.75 -9.00 7.02
C MET A 162 -2.67 -8.45 8.44
N SER A 163 -2.91 -7.15 8.66
CA SER A 163 -2.91 -6.55 10.02
C SER A 163 -3.89 -7.30 10.92
N ARG A 164 -5.11 -7.59 10.45
CA ARG A 164 -6.10 -8.40 11.20
C ARG A 164 -5.64 -9.83 11.53
N LYS A 165 -4.82 -10.45 10.67
CA LYS A 165 -4.25 -11.77 10.96
C LYS A 165 -3.18 -11.66 12.05
N ALA A 166 -2.30 -10.68 11.93
CA ALA A 166 -1.26 -10.43 12.91
C ALA A 166 -1.85 -10.06 14.28
N GLU A 167 -2.84 -9.16 14.33
CA GLU A 167 -3.56 -8.77 15.55
C GLU A 167 -4.16 -9.98 16.30
N ARG A 168 -4.84 -10.88 15.58
CA ARG A 168 -5.43 -12.08 16.20
C ARG A 168 -4.38 -12.97 16.87
N ARG A 169 -3.19 -13.06 16.28
CA ARG A 169 -2.09 -13.84 16.85
C ARG A 169 -1.44 -13.12 18.01
N ALA A 170 -1.35 -11.79 17.97
CA ALA A 170 -0.81 -11.00 19.06
C ALA A 170 -1.68 -11.20 20.30
N GLN A 171 -2.99 -11.14 20.12
CA GLN A 171 -3.96 -11.46 21.18
C GLN A 171 -3.81 -12.91 21.70
N ALA A 172 -3.53 -13.89 20.84
CA ALA A 172 -3.31 -15.26 21.26
C ALA A 172 -2.03 -15.40 22.11
N ILE A 173 -0.92 -14.82 21.65
CA ILE A 173 0.34 -14.81 22.41
C ILE A 173 0.17 -14.04 23.73
N ASP A 174 -0.53 -12.90 23.72
CA ASP A 174 -0.82 -12.13 24.93
C ASP A 174 -1.60 -12.94 25.97
N LYS A 175 -2.59 -13.72 25.55
CA LYS A 175 -3.32 -14.65 26.42
C LYS A 175 -2.40 -15.71 27.03
N LEU A 176 -1.55 -16.33 26.22
CA LEU A 176 -0.58 -17.33 26.70
C LEU A 176 0.40 -16.71 27.70
N LYS A 177 0.92 -15.52 27.40
CA LYS A 177 1.79 -14.77 28.32
C LYS A 177 1.09 -14.48 29.64
N SER A 178 -0.18 -14.07 29.61
CA SER A 178 -0.94 -13.80 30.83
C SER A 178 -1.16 -15.05 31.67
N SER A 179 -1.48 -16.18 31.04
CA SER A 179 -1.67 -17.46 31.75
C SER A 179 -0.38 -17.93 32.41
N VAL A 180 0.74 -17.90 31.69
CA VAL A 180 2.06 -18.27 32.25
C VAL A 180 2.49 -17.30 33.36
N LYS A 181 2.18 -16.01 33.22
CA LYS A 181 2.48 -15.02 34.26
C LYS A 181 1.67 -15.24 35.54
N GLN A 182 0.43 -15.72 35.44
CA GLN A 182 -0.39 -16.06 36.61
C GLN A 182 0.24 -17.22 37.40
N LEU A 183 0.78 -18.24 36.72
CA LEU A 183 1.51 -19.34 37.36
C LEU A 183 2.78 -18.88 38.12
N LEU A 184 3.43 -17.80 37.66
CA LEU A 184 4.56 -17.19 38.37
C LEU A 184 4.12 -16.35 39.58
N ALA A 185 2.86 -15.89 39.60
CA ALA A 185 2.32 -14.99 40.61
C ALA A 185 1.53 -15.72 41.70
N GLU A 186 1.13 -16.98 41.50
CA GLU A 186 0.60 -17.84 42.55
C GLU A 186 1.77 -18.36 43.39
N PRO A 187 2.02 -17.83 44.60
CA PRO A 187 2.79 -18.58 45.57
C PRO A 187 1.99 -19.85 45.87
N SER A 188 2.69 -20.98 45.94
CA SER A 188 2.20 -22.23 46.51
C SER A 188 1.46 -21.94 47.83
N VAL A 189 0.14 -21.83 47.77
CA VAL A 189 -0.74 -21.91 48.93
C VAL A 189 -1.10 -23.38 49.04
N GLU A 190 -0.91 -23.92 50.25
CA GLU A 190 -1.02 -25.31 50.70
C GLU A 190 0.31 -26.07 50.71
N SER A 191 0.77 -26.64 51.83
CA SER A 191 0.01 -27.25 52.92
C SER A 191 0.63 -27.00 54.31
N SER A 192 -0.24 -26.64 55.26
CA SER A 192 -0.01 -26.66 56.71
C SER A 192 0.20 -28.07 57.26
#